data_AF-A0A0H4WWP7-F1
#
_entry.id   AF-A0A0H4WWP7-F1
#
_cell.length_a   1.000
_cell.length_b   1.000
_cell.length_c   1.000
_cell.angle_alpha   90.00
_cell.angle_beta   90.00
_cell.angle_gamma   90.00
#
_symmetry.space_group_name_H-M   'P 1'
#
loop_
_entity.id
_entity.type
_entity.pdbx_description
1 polymer ?
#
loop_
_entity_poly.entity_id
_entity_poly.type
_entity_poly.pdbx_seq_one_letter_code
_entity_poly.pdbx_strand_id
1 'polypeptide(L)'
;MGKTTAAEWHGWDSENLADLHLTEGKKAKDKGCLTSHQGKKKDHHCSYHWQAFEKARAENARYAWPPKSEVPTPRPKQEGDWDPANWVFSASTGHRTYYPREAHHIVPFESLTCATCTATCGDRKTKDVRKLSALRAGLLQNGYNLNDRSNMAYLPASPAHARALQLPYHNGRHGSYSTYVEKELKKIFAGAQEAIQKHLDGQGTEPDYDKYVKKIKTLSKTLYLAITQARLPENRVKGDHDSLKALARRMVTSF
;
A
#
# COMPACT_ATOMS: atom_id res chain seq x y z
N MET A 1 21.41 -13.81 -4.67
CA MET A 1 20.26 -13.62 -5.58
C MET A 1 19.83 -12.16 -5.49
N GLY A 2 19.76 -11.47 -6.63
CA GLY A 2 19.35 -10.06 -6.69
C GLY A 2 17.92 -9.86 -6.19
N LYS A 3 17.59 -8.63 -5.79
CA LYS A 3 16.21 -8.28 -5.42
C LYS A 3 15.35 -8.28 -6.67
N THR A 4 14.35 -9.16 -6.75
CA THR A 4 13.34 -9.13 -7.82
C THR A 4 12.57 -7.82 -7.76
N THR A 5 12.49 -7.12 -8.87
CA THR A 5 11.82 -5.83 -9.06
C THR A 5 10.31 -6.00 -9.20
N ALA A 6 9.56 -4.91 -9.02
CA ALA A 6 8.10 -4.92 -9.23
C ALA A 6 7.73 -5.24 -10.70
N ALA A 7 8.57 -4.87 -11.66
CA ALA A 7 8.37 -5.17 -13.08
C ALA A 7 8.55 -6.66 -13.37
N GLU A 8 9.59 -7.30 -12.81
CA GLU A 8 9.79 -8.76 -12.94
C GLU A 8 8.64 -9.55 -12.30
N TRP A 9 8.16 -9.12 -11.13
CA TRP A 9 6.96 -9.72 -10.52
C TRP A 9 5.71 -9.52 -11.37
N HIS A 10 5.59 -8.39 -12.04
CA HIS A 10 4.46 -8.14 -12.95
C HIS A 10 4.52 -9.05 -14.18
N GLY A 11 5.70 -9.25 -14.76
CA GLY A 11 5.92 -10.22 -15.83
C GLY A 11 5.54 -11.64 -15.38
N TRP A 12 6.04 -12.04 -14.21
CA TRP A 12 5.69 -13.33 -13.60
C TRP A 12 4.18 -13.49 -13.39
N ASP A 13 3.48 -12.48 -12.84
CA ASP A 13 2.02 -12.52 -12.68
C ASP A 13 1.31 -12.62 -14.04
N SER A 14 1.80 -11.92 -15.06
CA SER A 14 1.19 -11.96 -16.40
C SER A 14 1.32 -13.33 -17.05
N GLU A 15 2.43 -14.02 -16.83
CA GLU A 15 2.68 -15.39 -17.33
C GLU A 15 1.88 -16.45 -16.56
N ASN A 16 1.78 -16.29 -15.24
CA ASN A 16 1.25 -17.33 -14.35
C ASN A 16 -0.22 -17.11 -13.95
N LEU A 17 -0.76 -15.90 -14.15
CA LEU A 17 -2.09 -15.46 -13.73
C LEU A 17 -2.83 -14.74 -14.89
N ALA A 18 -2.56 -15.11 -16.15
CA ALA A 18 -2.95 -14.37 -17.36
C ALA A 18 -4.43 -13.96 -17.43
N ASP A 19 -5.35 -14.76 -16.90
CA ASP A 19 -6.80 -14.46 -16.90
C ASP A 19 -7.23 -13.52 -15.78
N LEU A 20 -6.43 -13.42 -14.72
CA LEU A 20 -6.72 -12.62 -13.52
C LEU A 20 -6.06 -11.25 -13.57
N HIS A 21 -5.00 -11.13 -14.36
CA HIS A 21 -4.28 -9.90 -14.58
C HIS A 21 -4.96 -9.04 -15.66
N LEU A 22 -4.76 -7.72 -15.59
CA LEU A 22 -5.33 -6.80 -16.58
C LEU A 22 -4.53 -6.87 -17.88
N THR A 23 -5.04 -7.65 -18.83
CA THR A 23 -4.62 -7.52 -20.23
C THR A 23 -5.12 -6.18 -20.79
N GLU A 24 -4.27 -5.48 -21.53
CA GLU A 24 -4.58 -4.18 -22.12
C GLU A 24 -5.91 -4.24 -22.89
N GLY A 25 -6.79 -3.26 -22.68
CA GLY A 25 -8.09 -3.15 -23.35
C GLY A 25 -9.29 -3.74 -22.59
N LYS A 26 -9.10 -4.59 -21.58
CA LYS A 26 -10.22 -5.04 -20.72
C LYS A 26 -10.47 -4.02 -19.61
N LYS A 27 -11.53 -3.20 -19.76
CA LYS A 27 -12.08 -2.34 -18.68
C LYS A 27 -12.73 -3.22 -17.60
N ALA A 28 -11.96 -3.93 -16.81
CA ALA A 28 -12.50 -4.63 -15.66
C ALA A 28 -12.32 -3.73 -14.43
N LYS A 29 -13.44 -3.22 -13.92
CA LYS A 29 -13.54 -2.63 -12.57
C LYS A 29 -13.18 -3.66 -11.47
N ASP A 30 -13.06 -4.94 -11.87
CA ASP A 30 -12.99 -6.10 -10.97
C ASP A 30 -11.65 -6.84 -11.01
N LYS A 31 -10.64 -6.36 -11.75
CA LYS A 31 -9.31 -6.99 -11.80
C LYS A 31 -8.28 -6.19 -11.02
N GLY A 32 -7.48 -6.89 -10.21
CA GLY A 32 -6.47 -6.32 -9.33
C GLY A 32 -5.05 -6.44 -9.87
N CYS A 33 -4.10 -5.77 -9.22
CA CYS A 33 -2.67 -5.98 -9.44
C CYS A 33 -1.99 -6.19 -8.09
N LEU A 34 -1.08 -7.16 -7.98
CA LEU A 34 -0.32 -7.43 -6.76
C LEU A 34 1.08 -6.83 -6.78
N THR A 35 1.36 -5.92 -7.73
CA THR A 35 2.68 -5.31 -7.94
C THR A 35 2.60 -3.80 -8.08
N SER A 36 3.67 -3.11 -7.67
CA SER A 36 3.80 -1.65 -7.74
C SER A 36 4.48 -1.15 -9.02
N HIS A 37 4.39 -1.90 -10.13
CA HIS A 37 5.13 -1.63 -11.38
C HIS A 37 4.71 -0.31 -12.07
N GLN A 38 3.42 0.05 -12.03
CA GLN A 38 2.93 1.22 -12.74
C GLN A 38 2.89 2.44 -11.81
N GLY A 39 3.81 3.39 -12.03
CA GLY A 39 3.86 4.64 -11.26
C GLY A 39 2.77 5.63 -11.66
N LYS A 40 2.95 6.30 -12.81
CA LYS A 40 2.29 7.57 -13.14
C LYS A 40 1.32 7.47 -14.34
N LYS A 41 0.34 6.56 -14.31
CA LYS A 41 -0.63 6.39 -15.41
C LYS A 41 -2.02 6.81 -14.96
N LYS A 42 -2.50 7.93 -15.49
CA LYS A 42 -3.84 8.46 -15.21
C LYS A 42 -4.89 7.43 -15.60
N ASP A 43 -6.00 7.39 -14.86
CA ASP A 43 -7.16 6.54 -15.16
C ASP A 43 -6.81 5.03 -15.24
N HIS A 44 -5.77 4.61 -14.50
CA HIS A 44 -5.27 3.24 -14.52
C HIS A 44 -5.30 2.60 -13.12
N HIS A 45 -5.87 1.40 -13.03
CA HIS A 45 -6.01 0.64 -11.77
C HIS A 45 -4.65 0.16 -11.22
N CYS A 46 -3.65 -0.10 -12.07
CA CYS A 46 -2.29 -0.43 -11.62
C CYS A 46 -1.50 0.81 -11.14
N SER A 47 -1.94 2.03 -11.48
CA SER A 47 -1.20 3.23 -11.11
C SER A 47 -1.43 3.59 -9.66
N TYR A 48 -0.50 3.21 -8.79
CA TYR A 48 -0.61 3.53 -7.37
C TYR A 48 -0.60 5.05 -7.12
N HIS A 49 0.08 5.85 -7.95
CA HIS A 49 -0.03 7.32 -7.87
C HIS A 49 -1.44 7.81 -8.18
N TRP A 50 -2.07 7.29 -9.23
CA TRP A 50 -3.43 7.67 -9.60
C TRP A 50 -4.43 7.29 -8.50
N GLN A 51 -4.30 6.10 -7.92
CA GLN A 51 -5.18 5.64 -6.86
C GLN A 51 -4.99 6.43 -5.55
N ALA A 52 -3.75 6.78 -5.20
CA ALA A 52 -3.48 7.66 -4.06
C ALA A 52 -4.01 9.07 -4.27
N PHE A 53 -3.84 9.62 -5.48
CA PHE A 53 -4.38 10.91 -5.88
C PHE A 53 -5.92 10.95 -5.75
N GLU A 54 -6.59 9.94 -6.30
CA GLU A 54 -8.05 9.86 -6.22
C GLU A 54 -8.55 9.68 -4.78
N LYS A 55 -7.81 8.95 -3.93
CA LYS A 55 -8.11 8.89 -2.49
C LYS A 55 -7.95 10.25 -1.83
N ALA A 56 -6.87 10.98 -2.10
CA ALA A 56 -6.65 12.29 -1.53
C ALA A 56 -7.76 13.29 -1.93
N ARG A 57 -8.25 13.21 -3.18
CA ARG A 57 -9.42 13.97 -3.65
C ARG A 57 -10.70 13.61 -2.91
N ALA A 58 -10.97 12.33 -2.75
CA ALA A 58 -12.15 11.86 -2.02
C ALA A 58 -12.10 12.25 -0.53
N GLU A 59 -10.91 12.31 0.06
CA GLU A 59 -10.66 12.71 1.44
C GLU A 59 -10.18 14.16 1.55
N ASN A 60 -10.75 15.06 0.75
CA ASN A 60 -10.24 16.43 0.59
C ASN A 60 -9.93 17.14 1.91
N ALA A 61 -10.85 17.05 2.88
CA ALA A 61 -10.71 17.69 4.19
C ALA A 61 -9.44 17.30 4.95
N ARG A 62 -8.89 16.11 4.72
CA ARG A 62 -7.65 15.64 5.36
C ARG A 62 -6.40 16.23 4.73
N TYR A 63 -6.46 16.51 3.45
CA TYR A 63 -5.33 16.97 2.65
C TYR A 63 -5.40 18.46 2.32
N ALA A 64 -6.52 19.11 2.68
CA ALA A 64 -6.70 20.54 2.59
C ALA A 64 -5.69 21.26 3.49
N TRP A 65 -5.10 22.32 2.96
CA TRP A 65 -4.16 23.14 3.70
C TRP A 65 -4.89 23.92 4.80
N PRO A 66 -4.38 23.93 6.05
CA PRO A 66 -5.01 24.67 7.14
C PRO A 66 -5.01 26.19 6.90
N PRO A 67 -5.89 26.95 7.57
CA PRO A 67 -5.97 28.40 7.45
C PRO A 67 -4.64 29.11 7.77
N LYS A 68 -4.44 30.29 7.16
CA LYS A 68 -3.19 31.08 7.19
C LYS A 68 -2.63 31.37 8.60
N SER A 69 -3.49 31.45 9.61
CA SER A 69 -3.15 31.72 11.01
C SER A 69 -2.47 30.54 11.72
N GLU A 70 -2.54 29.33 11.16
CA GLU A 70 -2.17 28.09 11.85
C GLU A 70 -0.85 27.45 11.35
N VAL A 71 -0.19 28.07 10.35
CA VAL A 71 0.87 27.37 9.58
C VAL A 71 2.25 28.03 9.63
N PRO A 72 3.31 27.28 9.98
CA PRO A 72 4.69 27.76 9.80
C PRO A 72 5.08 27.81 8.32
N THR A 73 5.91 28.80 7.96
CA THR A 73 6.50 28.97 6.61
C THR A 73 7.39 27.77 6.21
N PRO A 74 7.58 27.49 4.90
CA PRO A 74 7.08 28.24 3.74
C PRO A 74 5.64 27.90 3.38
N ARG A 75 4.91 28.90 2.89
CA ARG A 75 3.53 28.76 2.42
C ARG A 75 3.49 28.26 0.98
N PRO A 76 2.33 27.74 0.55
CA PRO A 76 1.95 27.70 -0.85
C PRO A 76 2.20 29.05 -1.54
N LYS A 77 2.60 29.05 -2.81
CA LYS A 77 2.73 30.29 -3.60
C LYS A 77 1.37 30.93 -3.87
N GLN A 78 0.31 30.13 -4.03
CA GLN A 78 -1.06 30.60 -4.27
C GLN A 78 -2.06 29.82 -3.40
N GLU A 79 -3.21 30.44 -3.09
CA GLU A 79 -4.34 29.77 -2.44
C GLU A 79 -4.90 28.68 -3.38
N GLY A 80 -5.28 27.52 -2.85
CA GLY A 80 -5.80 26.40 -3.65
C GLY A 80 -4.75 25.50 -4.32
N ASP A 81 -3.48 25.93 -4.39
CA ASP A 81 -2.33 25.13 -4.90
C ASP A 81 -2.20 23.74 -4.24
N TRP A 82 -2.78 23.60 -3.05
CA TRP A 82 -2.66 22.45 -2.15
C TRP A 82 -3.97 21.73 -1.91
N ASP A 83 -5.09 22.21 -2.46
CA ASP A 83 -6.39 21.58 -2.33
C ASP A 83 -6.48 20.42 -3.34
N PRO A 84 -6.58 19.14 -2.89
CA PRO A 84 -6.78 18.01 -3.79
C PRO A 84 -7.89 18.20 -4.81
N ALA A 85 -8.95 18.94 -4.46
CA ALA A 85 -10.04 19.24 -5.39
C ALA A 85 -9.55 19.94 -6.67
N ASN A 86 -8.49 20.75 -6.56
CA ASN A 86 -7.90 21.53 -7.64
C ASN A 86 -6.66 20.86 -8.26
N TRP A 87 -6.20 19.72 -7.74
CA TRP A 87 -5.01 19.06 -8.27
C TRP A 87 -5.26 18.49 -9.67
N VAL A 88 -4.31 18.72 -10.57
CA VAL A 88 -4.27 18.08 -11.90
C VAL A 88 -3.22 16.97 -11.88
N PHE A 89 -3.65 15.73 -12.12
CA PHE A 89 -2.72 14.62 -12.26
C PHE A 89 -1.88 14.77 -13.53
N SER A 90 -0.55 14.82 -13.39
CA SER A 90 0.39 14.90 -14.50
C SER A 90 1.31 13.68 -14.54
N ALA A 91 1.18 12.90 -15.62
CA ALA A 91 2.00 11.71 -15.87
C ALA A 91 3.48 12.06 -16.17
N SER A 92 3.74 13.19 -16.83
CA SER A 92 5.07 13.59 -17.34
C SER A 92 5.97 14.18 -16.26
N THR A 93 5.43 14.99 -15.35
CA THR A 93 6.23 15.64 -14.30
C THR A 93 6.25 14.84 -13.00
N GLY A 94 5.40 13.80 -12.89
CA GLY A 94 5.10 13.23 -11.57
C GLY A 94 4.56 14.32 -10.67
N HIS A 95 3.48 14.97 -11.11
CA HIS A 95 2.92 16.17 -10.52
C HIS A 95 3.93 17.35 -10.47
N ARG A 96 3.61 18.48 -11.11
CA ARG A 96 4.11 19.78 -10.63
C ARG A 96 3.23 20.21 -9.46
N THR A 97 3.04 19.32 -8.49
CA THR A 97 2.44 19.64 -7.20
C THR A 97 3.55 19.69 -6.18
N TYR A 98 3.27 20.28 -5.03
CA TYR A 98 4.21 20.33 -3.92
C TYR A 98 4.40 18.98 -3.19
N TYR A 99 3.88 17.88 -3.76
CA TYR A 99 4.04 16.50 -3.31
C TYR A 99 4.59 15.59 -4.43
N PRO A 100 5.74 15.91 -5.05
CA PRO A 100 6.28 15.02 -6.04
C PRO A 100 6.60 13.66 -5.39
N ARG A 101 5.94 12.59 -5.86
CA ARG A 101 6.26 11.17 -5.57
C ARG A 101 5.79 10.59 -4.22
N GLU A 102 4.76 11.14 -3.61
CA GLU A 102 4.38 10.74 -2.24
C GLU A 102 3.17 9.79 -2.12
N ALA A 103 2.91 8.99 -3.14
CA ALA A 103 1.94 7.91 -3.04
C ALA A 103 2.60 6.67 -2.42
N HIS A 104 2.07 6.22 -1.29
CA HIS A 104 2.63 5.13 -0.49
C HIS A 104 1.63 3.99 -0.36
N HIS A 105 2.09 2.76 -0.58
CA HIS A 105 1.34 1.58 -0.19
C HIS A 105 1.36 1.44 1.33
N ILE A 106 0.18 1.34 1.94
CA ILE A 106 0.04 1.08 3.37
C ILE A 106 0.53 -0.33 3.68
N VAL A 107 0.05 -1.34 2.94
CA VAL A 107 0.68 -2.67 2.89
C VAL A 107 1.72 -2.65 1.77
N PRO A 108 3.03 -2.59 2.05
CA PRO A 108 4.04 -2.42 1.01
C PRO A 108 4.14 -3.65 0.11
N PHE A 109 4.42 -3.41 -1.17
CA PHE A 109 4.67 -4.45 -2.17
C PHE A 109 5.68 -5.51 -1.69
N GLU A 110 6.84 -5.06 -1.18
CA GLU A 110 7.90 -5.96 -0.73
C GLU A 110 7.45 -6.85 0.43
N SER A 111 6.71 -6.28 1.39
CA SER A 111 6.18 -7.01 2.55
C SER A 111 5.15 -8.05 2.14
N LEU A 112 4.21 -7.69 1.25
CA LEU A 112 3.23 -8.64 0.70
C LEU A 112 3.92 -9.79 -0.03
N THR A 113 4.85 -9.46 -0.92
CA THR A 113 5.59 -10.44 -1.71
C THR A 113 6.35 -11.41 -0.80
N CYS A 114 7.12 -10.88 0.16
CA CYS A 114 7.87 -11.69 1.11
C CYS A 114 6.98 -12.60 1.97
N ALA A 115 5.83 -12.08 2.42
CA ALA A 115 4.87 -12.87 3.19
C ALA A 115 4.24 -13.99 2.34
N THR A 116 3.85 -13.69 1.09
CA THR A 116 3.28 -14.72 0.19
C THR A 116 4.30 -15.80 -0.15
N CYS A 117 5.55 -15.46 -0.48
CA CYS A 117 6.61 -16.46 -0.70
C CYS A 117 6.83 -17.34 0.55
N THR A 118 6.94 -16.71 1.73
CA THR A 118 7.14 -17.47 2.98
C THR A 118 5.95 -18.39 3.25
N ALA A 119 4.72 -17.92 3.01
CA ALA A 119 3.51 -18.68 3.25
C ALA A 119 3.31 -19.85 2.29
N THR A 120 3.98 -19.88 1.14
CA THR A 120 3.86 -20.97 0.16
C THR A 120 5.07 -21.88 0.13
N CYS A 121 6.24 -21.37 0.51
CA CYS A 121 7.52 -22.06 0.34
C CYS A 121 8.30 -22.26 1.64
N GLY A 122 7.82 -21.71 2.76
CA GLY A 122 8.54 -21.70 4.04
C GLY A 122 9.67 -20.67 4.13
N ASP A 123 10.11 -20.09 3.00
CA ASP A 123 11.17 -19.09 2.94
C ASP A 123 10.93 -18.01 1.86
N ARG A 124 11.80 -16.99 1.83
CA ARG A 124 11.67 -15.83 0.91
C ARG A 124 12.27 -16.04 -0.49
N LYS A 125 13.18 -17.01 -0.66
CA LYS A 125 13.98 -17.25 -1.86
C LYS A 125 13.36 -18.31 -2.76
N THR A 126 12.79 -19.35 -2.16
CA THR A 126 12.19 -20.47 -2.89
C THR A 126 10.84 -20.04 -3.46
N LYS A 127 10.56 -20.44 -4.71
CA LYS A 127 9.28 -20.22 -5.38
C LYS A 127 8.71 -21.57 -5.81
N ASP A 128 7.81 -22.12 -5.00
CA ASP A 128 6.88 -23.15 -5.45
C ASP A 128 5.85 -22.46 -6.35
N VAL A 129 6.07 -22.51 -7.66
CA VAL A 129 5.25 -21.80 -8.66
C VAL A 129 3.78 -22.18 -8.50
N ARG A 130 3.46 -23.46 -8.27
CA ARG A 130 2.06 -23.92 -8.16
C ARG A 130 1.38 -23.29 -6.96
N LYS A 131 1.99 -23.38 -5.77
CA LYS A 131 1.42 -22.82 -4.54
C LYS A 131 1.35 -21.30 -4.57
N LEU A 132 2.40 -20.66 -5.07
CA LEU A 132 2.47 -19.21 -5.15
C LEU A 132 1.44 -18.66 -6.13
N SER A 133 1.28 -19.29 -7.30
CA SER A 133 0.23 -18.95 -8.26
C SER A 133 -1.15 -19.14 -7.64
N ALA A 134 -1.41 -20.26 -6.96
CA ALA A 134 -2.69 -20.49 -6.29
C ALA A 134 -3.01 -19.40 -5.25
N LEU A 135 -2.06 -19.04 -4.38
CA LEU A 135 -2.27 -17.98 -3.39
C LEU A 135 -2.53 -16.62 -4.06
N ARG A 136 -1.71 -16.24 -5.03
CA ARG A 136 -1.82 -14.93 -5.71
C ARG A 136 -3.08 -14.85 -6.57
N ALA A 137 -3.44 -15.93 -7.26
CA ALA A 137 -4.68 -16.06 -8.01
C ALA A 137 -5.89 -15.89 -7.08
N GLY A 138 -5.92 -16.62 -5.96
CA GLY A 138 -7.00 -16.52 -4.98
C GLY A 138 -7.17 -15.11 -4.42
N LEU A 139 -6.08 -14.40 -4.12
CA LEU A 139 -6.14 -12.99 -3.71
C LEU A 139 -6.77 -12.09 -4.79
N LEU A 140 -6.37 -12.24 -6.05
CA LEU A 140 -6.90 -11.46 -7.17
C LEU A 140 -8.38 -11.78 -7.44
N GLN A 141 -8.75 -13.06 -7.48
CA GLN A 141 -10.13 -13.52 -7.68
C GLN A 141 -11.07 -13.01 -6.59
N ASN A 142 -10.57 -12.86 -5.37
CA ASN A 142 -11.32 -12.31 -4.24
C ASN A 142 -11.19 -10.77 -4.13
N GLY A 143 -10.80 -10.10 -5.22
CA GLY A 143 -10.85 -8.64 -5.34
C GLY A 143 -9.83 -7.91 -4.46
N TYR A 144 -8.69 -8.53 -4.16
CA TYR A 144 -7.55 -7.81 -3.58
C TYR A 144 -6.70 -7.18 -4.68
N ASN A 145 -6.45 -5.89 -4.55
CA ASN A 145 -5.58 -5.11 -5.42
C ASN A 145 -4.63 -4.31 -4.55
N LEU A 146 -3.31 -4.55 -4.69
CA LEU A 146 -2.28 -3.85 -3.94
C LEU A 146 -2.36 -2.33 -4.16
N ASN A 147 -2.72 -1.92 -5.37
CA ASN A 147 -2.78 -0.51 -5.76
C ASN A 147 -4.15 0.13 -5.45
N ASP A 148 -5.09 -0.61 -4.87
CA ASP A 148 -6.42 -0.07 -4.54
C ASP A 148 -6.32 1.15 -3.63
N ARG A 149 -7.24 2.11 -3.80
CA ARG A 149 -7.32 3.33 -2.99
C ARG A 149 -7.27 3.02 -1.49
N SER A 150 -7.95 1.96 -1.04
CA SER A 150 -7.97 1.56 0.37
C SER A 150 -6.56 1.26 0.92
N ASN A 151 -5.64 0.79 0.07
CA ASN A 151 -4.25 0.49 0.43
C ASN A 151 -3.26 1.61 0.07
N MET A 152 -3.75 2.79 -0.32
CA MET A 152 -2.90 3.95 -0.60
C MET A 152 -2.98 5.00 0.50
N ALA A 153 -1.87 5.69 0.71
CA ALA A 153 -1.81 6.95 1.45
C ALA A 153 -1.01 7.96 0.64
N TYR A 154 -1.43 9.22 0.68
CA TYR A 154 -0.61 10.33 0.21
C TYR A 154 0.07 10.95 1.43
N LEU A 155 1.40 11.08 1.45
CA LEU A 155 2.13 11.66 2.59
C LEU A 155 2.88 12.92 2.19
N PRO A 156 3.22 13.82 3.13
CA PRO A 156 4.01 15.00 2.77
C PRO A 156 5.51 14.67 2.63
N ALA A 157 6.15 15.26 1.61
CA ALA A 157 7.58 15.19 1.33
C ALA A 157 8.42 16.23 2.08
N SER A 158 7.80 17.07 2.92
CA SER A 158 8.53 18.08 3.69
C SER A 158 8.02 18.13 5.13
N PRO A 159 8.89 18.41 6.12
CA PRO A 159 8.47 18.58 7.51
C PRO A 159 7.47 19.71 7.71
N ALA A 160 7.56 20.80 6.94
CA ALA A 160 6.63 21.93 7.05
C ALA A 160 5.22 21.52 6.62
N HIS A 161 5.12 20.80 5.50
CA HIS A 161 3.84 20.31 4.99
C HIS A 161 3.26 19.21 5.90
N ALA A 162 4.11 18.32 6.41
CA ALA A 162 3.73 17.30 7.39
C ALA A 162 3.12 17.93 8.66
N ARG A 163 3.74 18.99 9.20
CA ARG A 163 3.19 19.73 10.33
C ARG A 163 1.86 20.39 10.00
N ALA A 164 1.77 21.07 8.86
CA ALA A 164 0.54 21.75 8.43
C ALA A 164 -0.64 20.77 8.34
N LEU A 165 -0.43 19.60 7.73
CA LEU A 165 -1.48 18.60 7.55
C LEU A 165 -1.67 17.68 8.75
N GLN A 166 -0.84 17.82 9.79
CA GLN A 166 -0.75 16.86 10.89
C GLN A 166 -0.55 15.41 10.41
N LEU A 167 0.22 15.22 9.33
CA LEU A 167 0.54 13.92 8.75
C LEU A 167 2.01 13.58 8.98
N PRO A 168 2.39 12.28 8.99
CA PRO A 168 3.79 11.89 9.04
C PRO A 168 4.56 12.37 7.81
N TYR A 169 5.74 12.94 8.05
CA TYR A 169 6.71 13.24 7.01
C TYR A 169 7.37 11.93 6.54
N HIS A 170 7.35 11.67 5.23
CA HIS A 170 8.02 10.53 4.64
C HIS A 170 9.44 10.91 4.17
N ASN A 171 10.48 10.36 4.83
CA ASN A 171 11.88 10.60 4.48
C ASN A 171 12.66 9.28 4.42
N GLY A 172 12.66 8.65 3.25
CA GLY A 172 13.44 7.45 2.99
C GLY A 172 12.70 6.15 3.31
N ARG A 173 13.45 5.13 3.72
CA ARG A 173 12.92 3.76 3.88
C ARG A 173 12.55 3.47 5.33
N HIS A 174 11.37 2.88 5.52
CA HIS A 174 10.86 2.54 6.85
C HIS A 174 10.99 1.03 7.14
N GLY A 175 12.22 0.55 7.34
CA GLY A 175 12.50 -0.89 7.52
C GLY A 175 11.72 -1.53 8.68
N SER A 176 11.57 -0.83 9.81
CA SER A 176 10.78 -1.36 10.94
C SER A 176 9.28 -1.45 10.62
N TYR A 177 8.74 -0.50 9.85
CA TYR A 177 7.35 -0.54 9.40
C TYR A 177 7.13 -1.74 8.47
N SER A 178 7.96 -1.89 7.43
CA SER A 178 7.88 -3.03 6.51
C SER A 178 8.03 -4.38 7.23
N THR A 179 8.89 -4.44 8.26
CA THR A 179 9.07 -5.64 9.10
C THR A 179 7.83 -5.95 9.92
N TYR A 180 7.20 -4.94 10.52
CA TYR A 180 5.94 -5.09 11.25
C TYR A 180 4.82 -5.57 10.32
N VAL A 181 4.62 -4.91 9.17
CA VAL A 181 3.59 -5.28 8.20
C VAL A 181 3.80 -6.70 7.71
N GLU A 182 5.03 -7.09 7.38
CA GLU A 182 5.34 -8.46 6.98
C GLU A 182 5.02 -9.47 8.09
N LYS A 183 5.32 -9.15 9.36
CA LYS A 183 4.98 -10.01 10.49
C LYS A 183 3.47 -10.23 10.59
N GLU A 184 2.67 -9.17 10.46
CA GLU A 184 1.22 -9.29 10.49
C GLU A 184 0.68 -10.07 9.28
N LEU A 185 1.22 -9.85 8.08
CA LEU A 185 0.86 -10.64 6.90
C LEU A 185 1.18 -12.13 7.05
N LYS A 186 2.32 -12.48 7.66
CA LYS A 186 2.66 -13.87 7.97
C LYS A 186 1.65 -14.53 8.91
N LYS A 187 1.12 -13.79 9.89
CA LYS A 187 0.02 -14.28 10.73
C LYS A 187 -1.27 -14.45 9.94
N ILE A 188 -1.58 -13.52 9.03
CA ILE A 188 -2.77 -13.60 8.16
C ILE A 188 -2.72 -14.88 7.31
N PHE A 189 -1.56 -15.19 6.73
CA PHE A 189 -1.34 -16.37 5.89
C PHE A 189 -0.93 -17.64 6.66
N ALA A 190 -1.02 -17.65 7.99
CA ALA A 190 -0.72 -18.85 8.77
C ALA A 190 -1.65 -20.00 8.32
N GLY A 191 -1.06 -21.16 8.04
CA GLY A 191 -1.76 -22.34 7.52
C GLY A 191 -2.08 -22.32 6.02
N ALA A 192 -1.77 -21.23 5.29
CA ALA A 192 -2.03 -21.16 3.85
C ALA A 192 -1.28 -22.25 3.08
N GLN A 193 -0.03 -22.55 3.45
CA GLN A 193 0.77 -23.59 2.80
C GLN A 193 0.06 -24.95 2.79
N GLU A 194 -0.42 -25.39 3.96
CA GLU A 194 -1.07 -26.67 4.14
C GLU A 194 -2.43 -26.71 3.43
N ALA A 195 -3.23 -25.64 3.57
CA ALA A 195 -4.53 -25.54 2.91
C ALA A 195 -4.39 -25.59 1.37
N ILE A 196 -3.44 -24.83 0.82
CA ILE A 196 -3.17 -24.81 -0.62
C ILE A 196 -2.64 -26.18 -1.07
N GLN A 197 -1.73 -26.80 -0.33
CA GLN A 197 -1.21 -28.13 -0.68
C GLN A 197 -2.33 -29.17 -0.71
N LYS A 198 -3.16 -29.25 0.33
CA LYS A 198 -4.31 -30.19 0.36
C LYS A 198 -5.26 -29.97 -0.82
N HIS A 199 -5.56 -28.73 -1.16
CA HIS A 199 -6.38 -28.42 -2.33
C HIS A 199 -5.73 -28.88 -3.64
N LEU A 200 -4.44 -28.59 -3.84
CA LEU A 200 -3.68 -28.96 -5.05
C LEU A 200 -3.51 -30.48 -5.20
N ASP A 201 -3.54 -31.23 -4.10
CA ASP A 201 -3.48 -32.70 -4.08
C ASP A 201 -4.86 -33.37 -4.20
N GLY A 202 -5.94 -32.59 -4.30
CA GLY A 202 -7.32 -33.11 -4.32
C GLY A 202 -7.79 -33.68 -2.97
N GLN A 203 -7.09 -33.35 -1.88
CA GLN A 203 -7.35 -33.84 -0.53
C GLN A 203 -8.11 -32.84 0.36
N GLY A 204 -8.52 -31.69 -0.19
CA GLY A 204 -9.20 -30.65 0.57
C GLY A 204 -10.00 -29.68 -0.31
N THR A 205 -10.83 -28.87 0.35
CA THR A 205 -11.55 -27.78 -0.31
C THR A 205 -10.61 -26.65 -0.69
N GLU A 206 -11.05 -25.79 -1.61
CA GLU A 206 -10.34 -24.56 -1.93
C GLU A 206 -10.06 -23.74 -0.65
N PRO A 207 -8.86 -23.14 -0.49
CA PRO A 207 -8.57 -22.26 0.62
C PRO A 207 -9.53 -21.08 0.66
N ASP A 208 -9.93 -20.66 1.86
CA ASP A 208 -10.75 -19.45 2.06
C ASP A 208 -9.91 -18.18 1.80
N TYR A 209 -9.76 -17.83 0.53
CA TYR A 209 -9.00 -16.67 0.10
C TYR A 209 -9.67 -15.34 0.48
N ASP A 210 -11.00 -15.30 0.52
CA ASP A 210 -11.77 -14.13 0.97
C ASP A 210 -11.40 -13.75 2.41
N LYS A 211 -11.22 -14.73 3.31
CA LYS A 211 -10.71 -14.49 4.66
C LYS A 211 -9.33 -13.81 4.65
N TYR A 212 -8.41 -14.18 3.77
CA TYR A 212 -7.12 -13.49 3.66
C TYR A 212 -7.31 -12.06 3.16
N VAL A 213 -8.11 -11.85 2.12
CA VAL A 213 -8.39 -10.51 1.57
C VAL A 213 -9.01 -9.59 2.62
N LYS A 214 -10.05 -10.04 3.33
CA LYS A 214 -10.70 -9.28 4.42
C LYS A 214 -9.71 -8.89 5.50
N LYS A 215 -8.82 -9.80 5.91
CA LYS A 215 -7.79 -9.52 6.91
C LYS A 215 -6.74 -8.52 6.42
N ILE A 216 -6.29 -8.61 5.17
CA ILE A 216 -5.32 -7.64 4.61
C ILE A 216 -5.95 -6.25 4.49
N LYS A 217 -7.20 -6.16 3.99
CA LYS A 217 -7.95 -4.89 3.92
C LYS A 217 -8.15 -4.29 5.32
N THR A 218 -8.44 -5.13 6.31
CA THR A 218 -8.53 -4.70 7.72
C THR A 218 -7.19 -4.17 8.24
N LEU A 219 -6.09 -4.89 8.01
CA LEU A 219 -4.75 -4.44 8.38
C LEU A 219 -4.41 -3.08 7.74
N SER A 220 -4.70 -2.93 6.45
CA SER A 220 -4.48 -1.68 5.72
C SER A 220 -5.30 -0.53 6.30
N LYS A 221 -6.59 -0.74 6.60
CA LYS A 221 -7.46 0.24 7.25
C LYS A 221 -6.92 0.65 8.63
N THR A 222 -6.54 -0.31 9.46
CA THR A 222 -5.98 -0.04 10.81
C THR A 222 -4.70 0.77 10.73
N LEU A 223 -3.79 0.39 9.83
CA LEU A 223 -2.54 1.12 9.59
C LEU A 223 -2.79 2.52 9.03
N TYR A 224 -3.75 2.69 8.12
CA TYR A 224 -4.12 4.01 7.61
C TYR A 224 -4.58 4.95 8.72
N LEU A 225 -5.47 4.47 9.59
CA LEU A 225 -5.92 5.24 10.75
C LEU A 225 -4.73 5.59 11.65
N ALA A 226 -3.86 4.63 11.96
CA ALA A 226 -2.67 4.87 12.76
C ALA A 226 -1.76 5.94 12.14
N ILE A 227 -1.46 5.84 10.85
CA ILE A 227 -0.62 6.79 10.10
C ILE A 227 -1.23 8.19 10.13
N THR A 228 -2.54 8.30 9.89
CA THR A 228 -3.22 9.59 9.76
C THR A 228 -3.64 10.22 11.09
N GLN A 229 -3.66 9.45 12.17
CA GLN A 229 -3.89 9.94 13.54
C GLN A 229 -2.60 10.13 14.32
N ALA A 230 -1.45 9.73 13.77
CA ALA A 230 -0.13 10.04 14.33
C ALA A 230 0.12 11.54 14.24
N ARG A 231 -0.52 12.32 15.12
CA ARG A 231 -0.24 13.75 15.28
C ARG A 231 1.24 13.89 15.59
N LEU A 232 1.94 14.69 14.79
CA LEU A 232 3.25 15.19 15.19
C LEU A 232 3.03 16.03 16.46
N PRO A 233 3.66 15.71 17.60
CA PRO A 233 3.63 16.60 18.74
C PRO A 233 4.19 17.96 18.30
N GLU A 234 3.53 19.05 18.67
CA GLU A 234 3.87 20.43 18.24
C GLU A 234 5.35 20.79 18.45
N ASN A 235 6.07 20.08 19.34
CA ASN A 235 7.45 20.34 19.72
C ASN A 235 8.47 19.20 19.46
N ARG A 236 8.16 18.16 18.65
CA ARG A 236 9.14 17.10 18.31
C ARG A 236 9.46 17.05 16.83
N VAL A 237 10.56 17.71 16.45
CA VAL A 237 11.04 17.83 15.06
C VAL A 237 11.98 16.69 14.62
N LYS A 238 12.32 15.73 15.49
CA LYS A 238 13.13 14.57 15.09
C LYS A 238 12.32 13.28 15.15
N GLY A 239 12.21 12.64 13.99
CA GLY A 239 11.54 11.38 13.79
C GLY A 239 12.05 10.34 14.75
N ASP A 240 11.21 9.97 15.70
CA ASP A 240 11.48 8.86 16.57
C ASP A 240 10.68 7.66 16.08
N HIS A 241 11.38 6.71 15.46
CA HIS A 241 10.88 5.41 15.07
C HIS A 241 10.15 4.70 16.22
N ASP A 242 10.48 5.02 17.47
CA ASP A 242 9.82 4.47 18.66
C ASP A 242 8.41 5.01 18.88
N SER A 243 8.03 6.14 18.28
CA SER A 243 6.66 6.65 18.38
C SER A 243 5.69 5.95 17.42
N LEU A 244 6.11 5.59 16.19
CA LEU A 244 5.32 4.70 15.33
C LEU A 244 5.29 3.26 15.85
N LYS A 245 6.40 2.79 16.45
CA LYS A 245 6.43 1.51 17.19
C LYS A 245 5.55 1.54 18.43
N ALA A 246 5.55 2.63 19.21
CA ALA A 246 4.73 2.78 20.40
C ALA A 246 3.26 3.00 20.06
N LEU A 247 2.95 3.68 18.95
CA LEU A 247 1.59 3.81 18.41
C LEU A 247 1.09 2.45 17.92
N ALA A 248 1.91 1.74 17.12
CA ALA A 248 1.61 0.36 16.69
C ALA A 248 1.55 -0.62 17.87
N ARG A 249 2.32 -0.42 18.95
CA ARG A 249 2.29 -1.24 20.18
C ARG A 249 1.09 -0.89 21.08
N ARG A 250 0.75 0.39 21.27
CA ARG A 250 -0.42 0.85 22.07
C ARG A 250 -1.75 0.46 21.43
N MET A 251 -1.81 0.40 20.11
CA MET A 251 -2.99 -0.11 19.39
C MET A 251 -3.18 -1.63 19.50
N VAL A 252 -2.16 -2.37 19.95
CA VAL A 252 -2.21 -3.84 20.13
C VAL A 252 -2.51 -4.25 21.58
N THR A 253 -2.32 -3.37 22.56
CA THR A 253 -2.60 -3.67 23.98
C THR A 253 -3.98 -3.24 24.47
N SER A 254 -4.89 -2.88 23.54
CA SER A 254 -6.24 -2.37 23.88
C SER A 254 -7.38 -3.25 23.32
N PHE A 255 -7.12 -4.54 23.07
CA PHE A 255 -8.11 -5.58 22.80
C PHE A 255 -7.74 -6.85 23.55
#